data_AF-A0A2G5T2X4-F1
#
_entry.id   AF-A0A2G5T2X4-F1
#
_cell.length_a   1.000
_cell.length_b   1.000
_cell.length_c   1.000
_cell.angle_alpha   90.00
_cell.angle_beta   90.00
_cell.angle_gamma   90.00
#
_symmetry.space_group_name_H-M   'P 1'
#
loop_
_entity.id
_entity.type
_entity.pdbx_description
1 polymer ?
#
loop_
_entity_poly.entity_id
_entity_poly.type
_entity_poly.pdbx_seq_one_letter_code
_entity_poly.pdbx_strand_id
1 'polypeptide(L)'
;MLPGNSTNLEEKTARLTMSLKNMELELEKYKNYISNMNWEKEKSQDREIQRRHNDLQALEIEQLRKELLISNESKSLLMSQTSKLEEKNAELNRELVEAKLSAKKLSNELESAEEIVMLKQKDYNKVWDDMMFYKNKVDFPSNNQNLEHHVQTLERQLREEMAEKTALFEENRRLKGVFDPDACMICAESLPISKCMTPNCKGIFHNKCIKHWFDNSRETQKVCFVCNTGEVKIGEDNFRPCN
;
A
#
# COMPACT_ATOMS: atom_id res chain seq x y z
N MET A 1 -130.92 91.33 -30.38
CA MET A 1 -130.27 90.62 -29.26
C MET A 1 -130.69 89.16 -29.34
N LEU A 2 -129.78 88.27 -29.72
CA LEU A 2 -130.04 86.83 -29.80
C LEU A 2 -129.44 86.16 -28.55
N PRO A 3 -130.23 85.61 -27.63
CA PRO A 3 -129.76 84.76 -26.55
C PRO A 3 -129.99 83.29 -26.92
N GLY A 4 -128.93 82.49 -27.05
CA GLY A 4 -129.14 81.05 -27.30
C GLY A 4 -127.98 80.24 -27.88
N ASN A 5 -126.73 80.52 -27.51
CA ASN A 5 -125.61 79.65 -27.92
C ASN A 5 -124.49 79.49 -26.86
N SER A 6 -124.62 80.09 -25.67
CA SER A 6 -123.56 80.06 -24.65
C SER A 6 -123.53 78.75 -23.87
N THR A 7 -124.68 78.16 -23.55
CA THR A 7 -124.79 76.94 -22.73
C THR A 7 -124.24 75.68 -23.43
N ASN A 8 -124.38 75.58 -24.77
CA ASN A 8 -123.80 74.48 -25.57
C ASN A 8 -122.26 74.58 -25.64
N LEU A 9 -121.73 75.79 -25.64
CA LEU A 9 -120.29 76.05 -25.68
C LEU A 9 -119.64 75.72 -24.32
N GLU A 10 -120.28 76.10 -23.22
CA GLU A 10 -119.83 75.80 -21.86
C GLU A 10 -119.75 74.28 -21.59
N GLU A 11 -120.76 73.52 -22.02
CA GLU A 11 -120.76 72.06 -21.85
C GLU A 11 -119.66 71.36 -22.68
N LYS A 12 -119.43 71.82 -23.92
CA LYS A 12 -118.33 71.32 -24.76
C LYS A 12 -116.96 71.65 -24.17
N THR A 13 -116.78 72.87 -23.66
CA THR A 13 -115.55 73.30 -22.98
C THR A 13 -115.30 72.46 -21.72
N ALA A 14 -116.33 72.16 -20.93
CA ALA A 14 -116.21 71.29 -19.76
C ALA A 14 -115.80 69.86 -20.13
N ARG A 15 -116.42 69.26 -21.16
CA ARG A 15 -116.06 67.91 -21.65
C ARG A 15 -114.61 67.86 -22.17
N LEU A 16 -114.19 68.86 -22.93
CA LEU A 16 -112.80 68.97 -23.43
C LEU A 16 -111.81 69.15 -22.28
N THR A 17 -112.14 69.98 -21.28
CA THR A 17 -111.30 70.17 -20.09
C THR A 17 -111.13 68.86 -19.31
N MET A 18 -112.21 68.09 -19.13
CA MET A 18 -112.12 66.78 -18.49
C MET A 18 -111.30 65.77 -19.31
N SER A 19 -111.45 65.77 -20.63
CA SER A 19 -110.64 64.94 -21.52
C SER A 19 -109.15 65.30 -21.45
N LEU A 20 -108.81 66.59 -21.46
CA LEU A 20 -107.44 67.09 -21.27
C LEU A 20 -106.85 66.62 -19.93
N LYS A 21 -107.60 66.78 -18.83
CA LYS A 21 -107.17 66.28 -17.51
C LYS A 21 -106.94 64.77 -17.48
N ASN A 22 -107.79 64.00 -18.16
CA ASN A 22 -107.61 62.55 -18.26
C ASN A 22 -106.35 62.20 -19.07
N MET A 23 -106.11 62.88 -20.20
CA MET A 23 -104.89 62.70 -20.99
C MET A 23 -103.63 63.11 -20.22
N GLU A 24 -103.69 64.20 -19.45
CA GLU A 24 -102.59 64.61 -18.55
C GLU A 24 -102.29 63.55 -17.49
N LEU A 25 -103.32 62.96 -16.89
CA LEU A 25 -103.17 61.88 -15.91
C LEU A 25 -102.59 60.61 -16.53
N GLU A 26 -102.99 60.25 -17.75
CA GLU A 26 -102.39 59.13 -18.49
C GLU A 26 -100.93 59.39 -18.85
N LEU A 27 -100.60 60.60 -19.33
CA LEU A 27 -99.22 61.01 -19.58
C LEU A 27 -98.36 60.91 -18.33
N GLU A 28 -98.89 61.31 -17.17
CA GLU A 28 -98.18 61.22 -15.90
C GLU A 28 -97.95 59.76 -15.47
N LYS A 29 -98.92 58.86 -15.70
CA LYS A 29 -98.71 57.41 -15.50
C LYS A 29 -97.60 56.87 -16.39
N TYR A 30 -97.56 57.25 -17.67
CA TYR A 30 -96.51 56.82 -18.59
C TYR A 30 -95.13 57.36 -18.21
N LYS A 31 -95.03 58.62 -17.77
CA LYS A 31 -93.77 59.19 -17.26
C LYS A 31 -93.25 58.39 -16.07
N ASN A 32 -94.11 58.13 -15.08
CA ASN A 32 -93.76 57.35 -13.89
C ASN A 32 -93.33 55.91 -14.26
N TYR A 33 -94.02 55.28 -15.21
CA TYR A 33 -93.64 53.96 -15.72
C TYR A 33 -92.25 53.98 -16.37
N ILE A 34 -91.97 54.95 -17.24
CA ILE A 34 -90.65 55.09 -17.89
C ILE A 34 -89.56 55.34 -16.86
N SER A 35 -89.80 56.20 -15.86
CA SER A 35 -88.86 56.47 -14.77
C SER A 35 -88.54 55.21 -13.97
N ASN A 36 -89.55 54.41 -13.60
CA ASN A 36 -89.33 53.14 -12.90
C ASN A 36 -88.54 52.14 -13.74
N MET A 37 -88.87 51.99 -15.04
CA MET A 37 -88.13 51.11 -15.95
C MET A 37 -86.66 51.52 -16.10
N ASN A 38 -86.38 52.83 -16.17
CA ASN A 38 -85.02 53.35 -16.22
C ASN A 38 -84.26 53.05 -14.93
N TRP A 39 -84.88 53.28 -13.76
CA TRP A 39 -84.27 52.97 -12.47
C TRP A 39 -83.98 51.47 -12.30
N GLU A 40 -84.89 50.58 -12.71
CA GLU A 40 -84.66 49.14 -12.66
C GLU A 40 -83.51 48.71 -13.58
N LYS A 41 -83.41 49.33 -14.76
CA LYS A 41 -82.33 49.10 -15.72
C LYS A 41 -80.98 49.53 -15.16
N GLU A 42 -80.89 50.74 -14.60
CA GLU A 42 -79.68 51.25 -13.93
C GLU A 42 -79.27 50.33 -12.78
N LYS A 43 -80.21 49.97 -11.89
CA LYS A 43 -79.96 49.05 -10.78
C LYS A 43 -79.52 47.66 -11.25
N SER A 44 -79.99 47.20 -12.41
CA SER A 44 -79.52 45.95 -13.01
C SER A 44 -78.10 46.08 -13.56
N GLN A 45 -77.77 47.22 -14.17
CA GLN A 45 -76.42 47.51 -14.66
C GLN A 45 -75.42 47.63 -13.51
N ASP A 46 -75.77 48.32 -12.43
CA ASP A 46 -74.90 48.43 -11.24
C ASP A 46 -74.61 47.07 -10.63
N ARG A 47 -75.62 46.20 -10.53
CA ARG A 47 -75.42 44.82 -10.06
C ARG A 47 -74.50 44.03 -10.98
N GLU A 48 -74.60 44.21 -12.30
CA GLU A 48 -73.71 43.56 -13.26
C GLU A 48 -72.27 44.08 -13.15
N ILE A 49 -72.08 45.39 -13.04
CA ILE A 49 -70.77 46.01 -12.83
C ILE A 49 -70.14 45.50 -11.53
N GLN A 50 -70.91 45.44 -10.45
CA GLN A 50 -70.43 44.93 -9.17
C GLN A 50 -70.03 43.45 -9.25
N ARG A 51 -70.81 42.61 -9.94
CA ARG A 51 -70.44 41.20 -10.15
C ARG A 51 -69.12 41.09 -10.91
N ARG A 52 -68.98 41.81 -12.02
CA ARG A 52 -67.73 41.81 -12.81
C ARG A 52 -66.54 42.31 -12.00
N HIS A 53 -66.73 43.34 -11.18
CA HIS A 53 -65.67 43.85 -10.31
C HIS A 53 -65.22 42.77 -9.31
N ASN A 54 -66.16 42.10 -8.66
CA ASN A 54 -65.86 41.01 -7.73
C ASN A 54 -65.16 39.83 -8.43
N ASP A 55 -65.60 39.46 -9.64
CA ASP A 55 -64.99 38.38 -10.43
C ASP A 55 -63.55 38.72 -10.82
N LEU A 56 -63.28 39.97 -11.25
CA LEU A 56 -61.93 40.44 -11.55
C LEU A 56 -61.03 40.41 -10.31
N GLN A 57 -61.56 40.86 -9.17
CA GLN A 57 -60.81 40.82 -7.91
C GLN A 57 -60.49 39.38 -7.48
N ALA A 58 -61.42 38.43 -7.66
CA ALA A 58 -61.20 37.03 -7.37
C ALA A 58 -60.09 36.43 -8.26
N LEU A 59 -60.09 36.77 -9.56
CA LEU A 59 -59.05 36.34 -10.50
C LEU A 59 -57.67 36.89 -10.13
N GLU A 60 -57.59 38.16 -9.75
CA GLU A 60 -56.33 38.79 -9.31
C GLU A 60 -55.78 38.11 -8.05
N ILE A 61 -56.64 37.83 -7.05
CA ILE A 61 -56.26 37.10 -5.84
C ILE A 61 -55.78 35.68 -6.19
N GLU A 62 -56.43 34.98 -7.12
CA GLU A 62 -56.02 33.65 -7.53
C GLU A 62 -54.66 33.67 -8.23
N GLN A 63 -54.41 34.66 -9.09
CA GLN A 63 -53.12 34.83 -9.76
C GLN A 63 -51.99 35.09 -8.74
N LEU A 64 -52.20 36.02 -7.81
CA LEU A 64 -51.23 36.32 -6.75
C LEU A 64 -50.93 35.09 -5.88
N ARG A 65 -51.93 34.24 -5.60
CA ARG A 65 -51.71 32.97 -4.87
C ARG A 65 -50.84 31.99 -5.66
N LYS A 66 -51.03 31.87 -6.97
CA LYS A 66 -50.21 31.01 -7.84
C LYS A 66 -48.76 31.50 -7.89
N GLU A 67 -48.56 32.81 -8.05
CA GLU A 67 -47.23 33.41 -8.05
C GLU A 67 -46.52 33.24 -6.70
N LEU A 68 -47.24 33.42 -5.59
CA LEU A 68 -46.71 33.19 -4.25
C LEU A 68 -46.30 31.73 -4.01
N LEU A 69 -47.08 30.77 -4.52
CA LEU A 69 -46.75 29.34 -4.43
C LEU A 69 -45.43 29.03 -5.15
N ILE A 70 -45.30 29.47 -6.40
CA ILE A 70 -44.08 29.29 -7.21
C ILE A 70 -42.87 29.96 -6.53
N SER A 71 -43.07 31.16 -5.97
CA SER A 71 -42.03 31.88 -5.25
C SER A 71 -41.57 31.11 -4.00
N ASN A 72 -42.50 30.55 -3.23
CA ASN A 72 -42.19 29.76 -2.03
C ASN A 72 -41.49 28.43 -2.36
N GLU A 73 -41.90 27.74 -3.43
CA GLU A 73 -41.22 26.53 -3.91
C GLU A 73 -39.79 26.84 -4.35
N SER A 74 -39.60 27.92 -5.11
CA SER A 74 -38.29 28.40 -5.55
C SER A 74 -37.41 28.75 -4.35
N LYS A 75 -37.96 29.45 -3.35
CA LYS A 75 -37.26 29.79 -2.10
C LYS A 75 -36.84 28.54 -1.32
N SER A 76 -37.73 27.56 -1.19
CA SER A 76 -37.42 26.28 -0.52
C SER A 76 -36.27 25.53 -1.22
N LEU A 77 -36.32 25.47 -2.55
CA LEU A 77 -35.26 24.86 -3.35
C LEU A 77 -33.91 25.55 -3.12
N LEU A 78 -33.89 26.88 -3.22
CA LEU A 78 -32.69 27.69 -2.98
C LEU A 78 -32.14 27.47 -1.58
N MET A 79 -32.99 27.46 -0.54
CA MET A 79 -32.55 27.18 0.84
C MET A 79 -31.90 25.80 0.97
N SER A 80 -32.45 24.76 0.32
CA SER A 80 -31.82 23.43 0.34
C SER A 80 -30.47 23.41 -0.38
N GLN A 81 -30.34 24.16 -1.49
CA GLN A 81 -29.10 24.25 -2.25
C GLN A 81 -28.03 25.02 -1.47
N THR A 82 -28.40 26.12 -0.82
CA THR A 82 -27.51 26.89 0.04
C THR A 82 -26.99 26.02 1.19
N SER A 83 -27.85 25.28 1.87
CA SER A 83 -27.44 24.37 2.95
C SER A 83 -26.46 23.29 2.47
N LYS A 84 -26.69 22.69 1.29
CA LYS A 84 -25.75 21.73 0.68
C LYS A 84 -24.39 22.35 0.34
N LEU A 85 -24.39 23.59 -0.15
CA LEU A 85 -23.16 24.32 -0.45
C LEU A 85 -22.39 24.68 0.82
N GLU A 86 -23.07 25.07 1.89
CA GLU A 86 -22.47 25.33 3.20
C GLU A 86 -21.81 24.07 3.77
N GLU A 87 -22.49 22.92 3.70
CA GLU A 87 -21.93 21.63 4.13
C GLU A 87 -20.67 21.26 3.34
N LYS A 88 -20.74 21.36 2.01
CA LYS A 88 -19.58 21.09 1.14
C LYS A 88 -18.42 22.05 1.39
N ASN A 89 -18.71 23.32 1.67
CA ASN A 89 -17.68 24.30 2.02
C ASN A 89 -17.04 23.97 3.37
N ALA A 90 -17.81 23.52 4.36
CA ALA A 90 -17.27 23.07 5.63
C ALA A 90 -16.37 21.83 5.46
N GLU A 91 -16.75 20.88 4.60
CA GLU A 91 -15.96 19.71 4.26
C GLU A 91 -14.62 20.08 3.60
N LEU A 92 -14.65 20.89 2.54
CA LEU A 92 -13.43 21.36 1.86
C LEU A 92 -12.49 22.12 2.80
N ASN A 93 -13.03 22.90 3.75
CA ASN A 93 -12.21 23.58 4.74
C ASN A 93 -11.53 22.61 5.71
N ARG A 94 -12.18 21.50 6.09
CA ARG A 94 -11.56 20.44 6.90
C ARG A 94 -10.42 19.78 6.15
N GLU A 95 -10.64 19.37 4.90
CA GLU A 95 -9.62 18.77 4.03
C GLU A 95 -8.41 19.71 3.84
N LEU A 96 -8.66 21.00 3.64
CA LEU A 96 -7.60 22.01 3.49
C LEU A 96 -6.74 22.12 4.76
N VAL A 97 -7.35 22.07 5.94
CA VAL A 97 -6.62 22.11 7.22
C VAL A 97 -5.77 20.84 7.39
N GLU A 98 -6.32 19.67 7.08
CA GLU A 98 -5.60 18.40 7.16
C GLU A 98 -4.42 18.34 6.18
N ALA A 99 -4.61 18.81 4.95
CA ALA A 99 -3.55 18.92 3.96
C ALA A 99 -2.43 19.86 4.42
N LYS A 100 -2.77 21.00 5.03
CA LYS A 100 -1.78 21.93 5.61
C LYS A 100 -0.99 21.31 6.75
N LEU A 101 -1.64 20.55 7.64
CA LEU A 101 -0.96 19.84 8.73
C LEU A 101 -0.01 18.76 8.18
N SER A 102 -0.45 18.02 7.17
CA SER A 102 0.36 17.00 6.49
C SER A 102 1.57 17.60 5.78
N ALA A 103 1.38 18.71 5.06
CA ALA A 103 2.47 19.45 4.41
C ALA A 103 3.49 19.98 5.43
N LYS A 104 3.02 20.51 6.57
CA LYS A 104 3.91 20.96 7.66
C LYS A 104 4.73 19.79 8.24
N LYS A 105 4.11 18.63 8.43
CA LYS A 105 4.82 17.43 8.90
C LYS A 105 5.92 17.01 7.92
N LEU A 106 5.60 16.95 6.63
CA LEU A 106 6.58 16.62 5.58
C LEU A 106 7.71 17.65 5.50
N SER A 107 7.41 18.94 5.68
CA SER A 107 8.42 20.00 5.73
C SER A 107 9.41 19.77 6.87
N ASN A 108 8.93 19.45 8.08
CA ASN A 108 9.80 19.19 9.22
C ASN A 108 10.64 17.92 9.02
N GLU A 109 10.07 16.87 8.42
CA GLU A 109 10.79 15.64 8.09
C GLU A 109 11.88 15.90 7.05
N LEU A 110 11.62 16.76 6.07
CA LEU A 110 12.58 17.19 5.07
C LEU A 110 13.75 17.95 5.71
N GLU A 111 13.47 18.93 6.57
CA GLU A 111 14.50 19.68 7.31
C GLU A 111 15.40 18.73 8.12
N SER A 112 14.80 17.76 8.84
CA SER A 112 15.57 16.76 9.58
C SER A 112 16.42 15.86 8.68
N ALA A 113 15.90 15.46 7.50
CA ALA A 113 16.66 14.68 6.54
C ALA A 113 17.83 15.48 5.94
N GLU A 114 17.64 16.77 5.66
CA GLU A 114 18.68 17.67 5.17
C GLU A 114 19.83 17.81 6.19
N GLU A 115 19.52 17.93 7.49
CA GLU A 115 20.53 17.94 8.55
C GLU A 115 21.35 16.65 8.58
N ILE A 116 20.69 15.48 8.46
CA ILE A 116 21.37 14.19 8.41
C ILE A 116 22.30 14.10 7.20
N VAL A 117 21.84 14.55 6.03
CA VAL A 117 22.65 14.58 4.80
C VAL A 117 23.87 15.48 4.98
N MET A 118 23.71 16.67 5.57
CA MET A 118 24.85 17.56 5.86
C MET A 118 25.87 16.91 6.79
N LEU A 119 25.43 16.23 7.86
CA LEU A 119 26.32 15.51 8.76
C LEU A 119 27.07 14.40 8.03
N LYS A 120 26.37 13.61 7.21
CA LYS A 120 27.00 12.54 6.41
C LYS A 120 27.97 13.07 5.37
N GLN A 121 27.68 14.23 4.76
CA GLN A 121 28.60 14.88 3.84
C GLN A 121 29.89 15.31 4.54
N LYS A 122 29.79 15.83 5.77
CA LYS A 122 30.96 16.17 6.58
C LYS A 122 31.80 14.94 6.92
N ASP A 123 31.17 13.85 7.32
CA ASP A 123 31.85 12.57 7.59
C ASP A 123 32.54 12.03 6.34
N TYR A 124 31.87 12.06 5.18
CA TYR A 124 32.43 11.65 3.90
C TYR A 124 33.66 12.47 3.53
N ASN A 125 33.58 13.80 3.62
CA ASN A 125 34.70 14.69 3.32
C ASN A 125 35.90 14.38 4.23
N LYS A 126 35.67 14.13 5.52
CA LYS A 126 36.73 13.76 6.44
C LYS A 126 37.42 12.44 6.05
N VAL A 127 36.64 11.41 5.72
CA VAL A 127 37.19 10.11 5.26
C VAL A 127 37.97 10.29 3.96
N TRP A 128 37.48 11.13 3.06
CA TRP A 128 38.17 11.46 1.81
C TRP A 128 39.51 12.16 2.07
N ASP A 129 39.54 13.15 2.96
CA ASP A 129 40.76 13.86 3.34
C ASP A 129 41.79 12.92 3.98
N ASP A 130 41.35 12.05 4.90
CA ASP A 130 42.19 11.01 5.51
C ASP A 130 42.75 10.06 4.44
N MET A 131 41.91 9.57 3.52
CA MET A 131 42.34 8.69 2.42
C MET A 131 43.39 9.38 1.53
N MET A 132 43.17 10.64 1.18
CA MET A 132 44.12 11.41 0.36
C MET A 132 45.43 11.68 1.12
N PHE A 133 45.36 11.95 2.43
CA PHE A 133 46.55 12.08 3.28
C PHE A 133 47.37 10.78 3.30
N TYR A 134 46.73 9.63 3.52
CA TYR A 134 47.43 8.35 3.52
C TYR A 134 47.98 7.99 2.14
N LYS A 135 47.23 8.25 1.06
CA LYS A 135 47.74 8.06 -0.31
C LYS A 135 49.01 8.85 -0.58
N ASN A 136 49.12 10.06 -0.05
CA ASN A 136 50.31 10.92 -0.21
C ASN A 136 51.45 10.59 0.76
N LYS A 137 51.18 9.92 1.88
CA LYS A 137 52.19 9.47 2.86
C LYS A 137 52.74 8.08 2.55
N VAL A 138 51.91 7.23 1.95
CA VAL A 138 52.28 5.89 1.50
C VAL A 138 52.71 6.00 0.03
N ASP A 139 53.88 6.60 -0.19
CA ASP A 139 54.70 6.15 -1.30
C ASP A 139 55.04 4.69 -0.98
N PHE A 140 54.37 3.74 -1.63
CA PHE A 140 54.84 2.36 -1.62
C PHE A 140 56.29 2.39 -2.12
N PRO A 141 57.30 1.99 -1.33
CA PRO A 141 58.63 1.87 -1.86
C PRO A 141 58.59 0.73 -2.87
N SER A 142 58.43 1.09 -4.15
CA SER A 142 58.41 0.21 -5.32
C SER A 142 59.75 -0.48 -5.58
N ASN A 143 60.65 -0.45 -4.59
CA ASN A 143 62.00 -0.95 -4.72
C ASN A 143 62.56 -1.37 -3.35
N ASN A 144 62.00 -2.43 -2.76
CA ASN A 144 62.63 -3.07 -1.60
C ASN A 144 63.40 -4.31 -2.06
N GLN A 145 64.50 -4.08 -2.80
CA GLN A 145 65.41 -5.11 -3.32
C GLN A 145 65.86 -6.11 -2.24
N ASN A 146 65.82 -5.68 -0.98
CA ASN A 146 66.17 -6.51 0.17
C ASN A 146 65.15 -7.62 0.45
N LEU A 147 63.86 -7.37 0.22
CA LEU A 147 62.81 -8.39 0.36
C LEU A 147 62.89 -9.41 -0.78
N GLU A 148 63.14 -8.95 -1.99
CA GLU A 148 63.24 -9.82 -3.17
C GLU A 148 64.44 -10.78 -3.06
N HIS A 149 65.59 -10.28 -2.60
CA HIS A 149 66.76 -11.11 -2.30
C HIS A 149 66.49 -12.12 -1.16
N HIS A 150 65.74 -11.71 -0.14
CA HIS A 150 65.40 -12.60 0.98
C HIS A 150 64.47 -13.75 0.54
N VAL A 151 63.46 -13.45 -0.29
CA VAL A 151 62.56 -14.46 -0.86
C VAL A 151 63.33 -15.46 -1.73
N GLN A 152 64.22 -14.99 -2.60
CA GLN A 152 65.06 -15.88 -3.42
C GLN A 152 65.98 -16.78 -2.58
N THR A 153 66.47 -16.27 -1.43
CA THR A 153 67.31 -17.05 -0.52
C THR A 153 66.52 -18.21 0.11
N LEU A 154 65.29 -17.94 0.57
CA LEU A 154 64.42 -18.95 1.17
C LEU A 154 64.01 -20.03 0.16
N GLU A 155 63.71 -19.64 -1.09
CA GLU A 155 63.39 -20.59 -2.14
C GLU A 155 64.55 -21.56 -2.46
N ARG A 156 65.79 -21.09 -2.39
CA ARG A 156 66.97 -21.94 -2.57
C ARG A 156 67.10 -22.97 -1.45
N GLN A 157 66.95 -22.53 -0.19
CA GLN A 157 67.05 -23.42 0.98
C GLN A 157 66.00 -24.53 0.92
N LEU A 158 64.76 -24.20 0.54
CA LEU A 158 63.69 -25.19 0.41
C LEU A 158 64.00 -26.27 -0.65
N ARG A 159 64.64 -25.89 -1.77
CA ARG A 159 65.05 -26.85 -2.81
C ARG A 159 66.14 -27.80 -2.32
N GLU A 160 67.11 -27.28 -1.56
CA GLU A 160 68.21 -28.06 -1.00
C GLU A 160 67.70 -29.10 0.02
N GLU A 161 66.81 -28.70 0.93
CA GLU A 161 66.21 -29.63 1.91
C GLU A 161 65.38 -30.74 1.26
N MET A 162 64.63 -30.40 0.20
CA MET A 162 63.82 -31.40 -0.53
C MET A 162 64.70 -32.43 -1.26
N ALA A 163 65.85 -32.01 -1.78
CA ALA A 163 66.82 -32.91 -2.40
C ALA A 163 67.45 -33.86 -1.36
N GLU A 164 67.84 -33.34 -0.19
CA GLU A 164 68.39 -34.12 0.90
C GLU A 164 67.40 -35.15 1.43
N LYS A 165 66.14 -34.74 1.63
CA LYS A 165 65.06 -35.65 2.03
C LYS A 165 64.85 -36.80 1.04
N THR A 166 64.93 -36.51 -0.25
CA THR A 166 64.78 -37.53 -1.30
C THR A 166 65.93 -38.54 -1.26
N ALA A 167 67.17 -38.08 -1.05
CA ALA A 167 68.34 -38.95 -0.91
C ALA A 167 68.24 -39.86 0.33
N LEU A 168 67.76 -39.32 1.46
CA LEU A 168 67.54 -40.10 2.69
C LEU A 168 66.46 -41.17 2.52
N PHE A 169 65.42 -40.92 1.72
CA PHE A 169 64.41 -41.93 1.40
C PHE A 169 64.97 -43.09 0.59
N GLU A 170 65.82 -42.80 -0.40
CA GLU A 170 66.43 -43.83 -1.24
C GLU A 170 67.41 -44.71 -0.44
N GLU A 171 68.19 -44.12 0.46
CA GLU A 171 69.09 -44.89 1.34
C GLU A 171 68.31 -45.74 2.35
N ASN A 172 67.21 -45.22 2.92
CA ASN A 172 66.31 -46.02 3.76
C ASN A 172 65.71 -47.22 2.99
N ARG A 173 65.38 -47.03 1.70
CA ARG A 173 64.90 -48.11 0.84
C ARG A 173 65.98 -49.17 0.65
N ARG A 174 67.23 -48.75 0.48
CA ARG A 174 68.40 -49.64 0.33
C ARG A 174 68.66 -50.48 1.60
N LEU A 175 68.56 -49.86 2.77
CA LEU A 175 68.81 -50.52 4.06
C LEU A 175 67.67 -51.46 4.49
N LYS A 176 66.42 -51.22 4.06
CA LYS A 176 65.28 -52.11 4.35
C LYS A 176 65.21 -53.38 3.49
N GLY A 177 66.14 -53.60 2.55
CA GLY A 177 66.25 -54.80 1.71
C GLY A 177 66.86 -56.05 2.37
N VAL A 178 67.10 -56.06 3.69
CA VAL A 178 67.72 -57.16 4.45
C VAL A 178 66.69 -57.95 5.30
N PHE A 179 65.41 -57.89 4.94
CA PHE A 179 64.37 -58.69 5.62
C PHE A 179 64.15 -60.00 4.87
N ASP A 180 64.48 -61.12 5.52
CA ASP A 180 64.12 -62.47 5.07
C ASP A 180 62.59 -62.59 5.03
N PRO A 181 61.97 -62.78 3.84
CA PRO A 181 60.52 -62.84 3.70
C PRO A 181 59.88 -63.99 4.47
N ASP A 182 60.66 -64.99 4.89
CA ASP A 182 60.20 -66.16 5.63
C ASP A 182 60.55 -66.10 7.14
N ALA A 183 60.98 -64.94 7.64
CA ALA A 183 61.19 -64.70 9.07
C ALA A 183 60.00 -64.00 9.74
N CYS A 184 59.74 -64.32 11.00
CA CYS A 184 58.71 -63.67 11.79
C CYS A 184 59.07 -62.20 12.05
N MET A 185 58.15 -61.27 11.75
CA MET A 185 58.41 -59.84 11.93
C MET A 185 58.50 -59.38 13.41
N ILE A 186 58.19 -60.24 14.39
CA ILE A 186 58.31 -59.93 15.83
C ILE A 186 59.65 -60.42 16.40
N CYS A 187 60.03 -61.68 16.14
CA CYS A 187 61.26 -62.25 16.71
C CYS A 187 62.40 -62.46 15.70
N ALA A 188 62.18 -62.19 14.41
CA ALA A 188 63.13 -62.38 13.31
C ALA A 188 63.62 -63.83 13.10
N GLU A 189 62.99 -64.83 13.73
CA GLU A 189 63.29 -66.25 13.51
C GLU A 189 62.51 -66.81 12.30
N SER A 190 63.04 -67.84 11.64
CA SER A 190 62.40 -68.49 10.49
C SER A 190 61.06 -69.14 10.84
N LEU A 191 60.10 -69.05 9.93
CA LEU A 191 58.72 -69.50 10.13
C LEU A 191 58.54 -70.97 9.70
N PRO A 192 58.01 -71.86 10.58
CA PRO A 192 57.53 -73.17 10.17
C PRO A 192 56.21 -73.05 9.37
N ILE A 193 55.83 -74.14 8.69
CA ILE A 193 54.71 -74.19 7.69
C ILE A 193 53.40 -73.57 8.21
N SER A 194 53.11 -73.65 9.52
CA SER A 194 51.97 -72.96 10.13
C SER A 194 52.27 -71.46 10.37
N LYS A 195 51.82 -70.59 9.45
CA LYS A 195 52.01 -69.14 9.51
C LYS A 195 50.70 -68.37 9.73
N CYS A 196 50.76 -67.30 10.52
CA CYS A 196 49.69 -66.31 10.64
C CYS A 196 50.02 -65.10 9.77
N MET A 197 49.08 -64.69 8.92
CA MET A 197 49.18 -63.48 8.13
C MET A 197 48.07 -62.50 8.52
N THR A 198 48.44 -61.24 8.73
CA THR A 198 47.45 -60.18 8.91
C THR A 198 46.86 -59.78 7.56
N PRO A 199 45.53 -59.66 7.42
CA PRO A 199 44.90 -59.36 6.13
C PRO A 199 45.28 -57.98 5.57
N ASN A 200 45.58 -57.00 6.42
CA ASN A 200 45.80 -55.61 5.99
C ASN A 200 47.23 -55.33 5.52
N CYS A 201 48.26 -55.80 6.23
CA CYS A 201 49.65 -55.48 5.92
C CYS A 201 50.49 -56.67 5.46
N LYS A 202 49.86 -57.85 5.31
CA LYS A 202 50.53 -59.11 4.92
C LYS A 202 51.75 -59.47 5.78
N GLY A 203 51.85 -58.92 6.99
CA GLY A 203 52.93 -59.25 7.91
C GLY A 203 52.83 -60.72 8.30
N ILE A 204 53.98 -61.40 8.35
CA ILE A 204 54.06 -62.83 8.63
C ILE A 204 54.67 -63.04 10.03
N PHE A 205 53.99 -63.83 10.85
CA PHE A 205 54.35 -64.03 12.24
C PHE A 205 54.23 -65.49 12.67
N HIS A 206 55.03 -65.92 13.65
CA HIS A 206 54.70 -67.15 14.37
C HIS A 206 53.40 -66.94 15.14
N ASN A 207 52.55 -67.96 15.16
CA ASN A 207 51.30 -67.94 15.93
C ASN A 207 51.56 -67.63 17.42
N LYS A 208 52.65 -68.15 17.99
CA LYS A 208 53.05 -67.86 19.38
C LYS A 208 53.37 -66.38 19.61
N CYS A 209 54.09 -65.75 18.67
CA CYS A 209 54.59 -64.39 18.82
C CYS A 209 53.45 -63.37 18.70
N ILE A 210 52.56 -63.56 17.72
CA ILE A 210 51.42 -62.67 17.54
C ILE A 210 50.39 -62.80 18.67
N LYS A 211 50.12 -64.03 19.15
CA LYS A 211 49.25 -64.24 20.32
C LYS A 211 49.83 -63.58 21.56
N HIS A 212 51.11 -63.82 21.87
CA HIS A 212 51.76 -63.21 23.03
C HIS A 212 51.75 -61.67 22.96
N TRP A 213 51.98 -61.10 21.78
CA TRP A 213 51.91 -59.65 21.57
C TRP A 213 50.52 -59.10 21.92
N PHE A 214 49.47 -59.77 21.46
CA PHE A 214 48.10 -59.35 21.76
C PHE A 214 47.65 -59.64 23.18
N ASP A 215 48.15 -60.69 23.83
CA ASP A 215 47.73 -61.06 25.17
C ASP A 215 48.46 -60.25 26.26
N ASN A 216 49.68 -59.78 25.99
CA ASN A 216 50.47 -58.97 26.92
C ASN A 216 50.53 -57.47 26.62
N SER A 217 49.86 -56.97 25.58
CA SER A 217 49.77 -55.53 25.35
C SER A 217 48.93 -54.89 26.47
N ARG A 218 49.55 -54.03 27.29
CA ARG A 218 48.86 -53.27 28.36
C ARG A 218 47.94 -52.16 27.84
N GLU A 219 47.91 -51.94 26.52
CA GLU A 219 47.12 -50.89 25.88
C GLU A 219 45.69 -51.36 25.56
N THR A 220 44.71 -50.46 25.75
CA THR A 220 43.28 -50.71 25.54
C THR A 220 42.89 -51.03 24.09
N GLN A 221 43.83 -50.93 23.13
CA GLN A 221 43.64 -51.33 21.74
C GLN A 221 44.75 -52.26 21.27
N LYS A 222 44.35 -53.49 20.96
CA LYS A 222 45.20 -54.54 20.40
C LYS A 222 45.49 -54.23 18.92
N VAL A 223 46.59 -53.53 18.63
CA VAL A 223 47.01 -53.17 17.25
C VAL A 223 48.13 -54.06 16.71
N CYS A 224 48.14 -54.26 15.39
CA CYS A 224 49.19 -54.98 14.69
C CYS A 224 50.55 -54.26 14.77
N PHE A 225 51.62 -54.96 15.15
CA PHE A 225 52.99 -54.43 15.23
C PHE A 225 53.49 -53.71 13.97
N VAL A 226 53.05 -54.15 12.78
CA VAL A 226 53.61 -53.67 11.50
C VAL A 226 52.84 -52.49 10.92
N CYS A 227 51.51 -52.49 11.04
CA CYS A 227 50.68 -51.45 10.42
C CYS A 227 49.86 -50.62 11.41
N ASN A 228 49.95 -50.91 12.71
CA ASN A 228 49.23 -50.20 13.76
C ASN A 228 47.69 -50.17 13.58
N THR A 229 47.12 -51.13 12.83
CA THR A 229 45.67 -51.29 12.67
C THR A 229 45.10 -52.34 13.63
N GLY A 230 43.88 -52.11 14.14
CA GLY A 230 43.28 -52.84 15.27
C GLY A 230 42.57 -54.15 14.97
N GLU A 231 42.63 -54.67 13.74
CA GLU A 231 41.95 -55.92 13.36
C GLU A 231 42.95 -56.97 12.87
N VAL A 232 43.24 -57.96 13.72
CA VAL A 232 43.98 -59.17 13.30
C VAL A 232 43.09 -60.37 13.51
N LYS A 233 42.63 -60.98 12.40
CA LYS A 233 42.00 -62.30 12.43
C LYS A 233 43.08 -63.35 12.67
N ILE A 234 43.22 -63.79 13.91
CA ILE A 234 44.00 -64.97 14.24
C ILE A 234 43.21 -66.15 13.66
N GLY A 235 43.72 -66.76 12.59
CA GLY A 235 43.04 -67.89 11.96
C GLY A 235 42.82 -68.99 12.98
N GLU A 236 41.56 -69.38 13.20
CA GLU A 236 41.25 -70.71 13.71
C GLU A 236 41.99 -71.72 12.83
N ASP A 237 42.58 -72.72 13.47
CA ASP A 237 43.43 -73.70 12.80
C ASP A 237 42.76 -74.21 11.53
N ASN A 238 43.26 -73.78 10.36
CA ASN A 238 42.96 -74.42 9.09
C ASN A 238 43.71 -75.76 9.04
N PHE A 239 43.40 -76.66 9.98
CA PHE A 239 43.51 -78.09 9.76
C PHE A 239 42.41 -78.46 8.75
N ARG A 240 42.76 -78.43 7.46
CA ARG A 240 42.29 -79.50 6.58
C ARG A 240 43.37 -80.58 6.59
N PRO A 241 43.07 -81.80 7.06
CA PRO A 241 43.93 -82.93 6.78
C PRO A 241 43.86 -83.19 5.28
N CYS A 242 45.00 -83.15 4.60
CA CYS A 242 45.13 -83.84 3.32
C CYS A 242 45.32 -85.34 3.63
N ASN A 243 44.27 -86.11 3.37
CA ASN A 243 44.44 -87.21 2.40
C ASN A 243 44.40 -86.59 1.01
#